data_AF-A0A846BTM3-F1
#
_entry.id   AF-A0A846BTM3-F1
#
_cell.length_a   1.000
_cell.length_b   1.000
_cell.length_c   1.000
_cell.angle_alpha   90.00
_cell.angle_beta   90.00
_cell.angle_gamma   90.00
#
_symmetry.space_group_name_H-M   'P 1'
#
loop_
_entity.id
_entity.type
_entity.pdbx_description
1 polymer ?
#
loop_
_entity_poly.entity_id
_entity_poly.type
_entity_poly.pdbx_seq_one_letter_code
_entity_poly.pdbx_strand_id
1 'polypeptide(L)'
;LHYSYLATGYQWQFTHQGQEERITVDAVFSSNNGEVLRDAAVQGLGIVLLPDFIVEREIKRGELEIILPNHQSPQLTLCVIYPVNRHLSTKVQLFTQFLQECFS
;
A
#
# COMPACT_ATOMS: atom_id res chain seq x y z
N LEU A 1 0.07 9.41 -9.96
CA LEU A 1 1.25 9.38 -9.05
C LEU A 1 1.76 7.95 -8.96
N HIS A 2 3.08 7.71 -8.97
CA HIS A 2 3.62 6.35 -9.07
C HIS A 2 4.57 6.00 -7.91
N TYR A 3 4.46 4.76 -7.42
CA TYR A 3 5.38 4.20 -6.44
C TYR A 3 6.50 3.39 -7.12
N SER A 4 7.75 3.87 -7.02
CA SER A 4 8.85 3.43 -7.90
C SER A 4 9.29 1.97 -7.77
N TYR A 5 8.93 1.27 -6.70
CA TYR A 5 9.28 -0.14 -6.47
C TYR A 5 8.11 -1.10 -6.59
N LEU A 6 7.01 -0.70 -7.25
CA LEU A 6 5.95 -1.65 -7.59
C LEU A 6 6.52 -2.74 -8.50
N ALA A 7 6.31 -4.01 -8.13
CA ALA A 7 6.77 -5.16 -8.91
C ALA A 7 6.15 -5.19 -10.33
N THR A 8 5.00 -4.52 -10.50
CA THR A 8 4.27 -4.36 -11.74
C THR A 8 4.76 -3.17 -12.58
N GLY A 9 5.79 -2.45 -12.13
CA GLY A 9 6.25 -1.22 -12.74
C GLY A 9 5.17 -0.15 -12.73
N TYR A 10 4.99 0.55 -13.85
CA TYR A 10 3.98 1.61 -14.02
C TYR A 10 2.55 1.09 -14.22
N GLN A 11 2.27 -0.18 -13.90
CA GLN A 11 0.94 -0.75 -14.06
C GLN A 11 0.24 -0.93 -12.72
N TRP A 12 -0.90 -0.27 -12.56
CA TRP A 12 -1.85 -0.61 -11.51
C TRP A 12 -2.66 -1.83 -11.94
N GLN A 13 -2.87 -2.73 -10.98
CA GLN A 13 -3.64 -3.95 -11.17
C GLN A 13 -4.90 -3.86 -10.32
N PHE A 14 -6.03 -4.25 -10.90
CA PHE A 14 -7.31 -4.33 -10.22
C PHE A 14 -8.04 -5.59 -10.62
N THR A 15 -8.95 -6.03 -9.75
CA THR A 15 -9.99 -7.00 -10.09
C THR A 15 -11.33 -6.29 -10.02
N HIS A 16 -12.09 -6.34 -11.11
CA HIS A 16 -13.43 -5.78 -11.19
C HIS A 16 -14.35 -6.80 -11.87
N GLN A 17 -15.47 -7.14 -11.21
CA GLN A 17 -16.42 -8.17 -11.67
C GLN A 17 -15.76 -9.54 -11.99
N GLY A 18 -14.71 -9.90 -11.26
CA GLY A 18 -13.97 -11.15 -11.47
C GLY A 18 -13.00 -11.12 -12.65
N GLN A 19 -12.80 -9.98 -13.31
CA GLN A 19 -11.83 -9.79 -14.38
C GLN A 19 -10.64 -8.98 -13.89
N GLU A 20 -9.43 -9.39 -14.27
CA GLU A 20 -8.22 -8.61 -14.05
C GLU A 20 -8.15 -7.44 -15.03
N GLU A 21 -7.94 -6.25 -14.50
CA GLU A 21 -7.71 -5.03 -15.25
C GLU A 21 -6.32 -4.49 -14.94
N ARG A 22 -5.59 -4.04 -15.97
CA ARG A 22 -4.27 -3.40 -15.84
C ARG A 22 -4.30 -2.02 -16.45
N ILE A 23 -3.99 -1.03 -15.64
CA ILE A 23 -3.97 0.38 -16.04
C ILE A 23 -2.53 0.86 -16.04
N THR A 24 -2.01 1.22 -17.20
CA THR A 24 -0.70 1.87 -17.31
C THR A 24 -0.82 3.32 -16.85
N VAL A 25 0.00 3.70 -15.89
CA VAL A 25 0.02 5.03 -15.27
C VAL A 25 1.08 5.89 -15.95
N ASP A 26 0.65 6.94 -16.63
CA ASP A 26 1.54 8.03 -17.04
C ASP A 26 1.78 8.96 -15.85
N ALA A 27 2.92 8.78 -15.19
CA ALA A 27 3.16 9.37 -13.88
C ALA A 27 3.82 10.74 -13.97
N VAL A 28 3.09 11.78 -13.57
CA VAL A 28 3.63 13.15 -13.42
C VAL A 28 4.63 13.29 -12.26
N PHE A 29 4.62 12.36 -11.31
CA PHE A 29 5.51 12.32 -10.15
C PHE A 29 5.65 10.87 -9.64
N SER A 30 6.88 10.51 -9.24
CA SER A 30 7.26 9.18 -8.78
C SER A 30 8.06 9.28 -7.49
N SER A 31 7.76 8.40 -6.52
CA SER A 31 8.46 8.33 -5.24
C SER A 31 8.46 6.89 -4.72
N ASN A 32 9.45 6.54 -3.91
CA ASN A 32 9.49 5.27 -3.19
C ASN A 32 8.94 5.39 -1.76
N ASN A 33 8.24 6.47 -1.43
CA ASN A 33 7.63 6.70 -0.13
C ASN A 33 6.13 7.01 -0.30
N GLY A 34 5.27 6.18 0.31
CA GLY A 34 3.82 6.33 0.23
C GLY A 34 3.29 7.61 0.86
N GLU A 35 3.88 8.10 1.95
CA GLU A 35 3.47 9.35 2.60
C GLU A 35 3.72 10.57 1.70
N VAL A 36 4.85 10.59 1.00
CA VAL A 36 5.16 11.64 0.02
C VAL A 36 4.14 11.64 -1.11
N LEU A 37 3.72 10.46 -1.58
CA LEU A 37 2.69 10.35 -2.63
C LEU A 37 1.31 10.74 -2.13
N ARG A 38 0.96 10.42 -0.88
CA ARG A 38 -0.27 10.90 -0.23
C ARG A 38 -0.29 12.41 -0.18
N ASP A 39 0.78 13.04 0.31
CA ASP A 39 0.84 14.50 0.45
C ASP A 39 0.73 15.17 -0.93
N ALA A 40 1.38 14.59 -1.97
CA ALA A 40 1.22 15.05 -3.34
C ALA A 40 -0.24 14.92 -3.84
N ALA A 41 -0.94 13.83 -3.52
CA ALA A 41 -2.35 13.65 -3.88
C ALA A 41 -3.25 14.68 -3.18
N VAL A 42 -3.03 14.92 -1.88
CA VAL A 42 -3.76 15.94 -1.09
C VAL A 42 -3.57 17.34 -1.67
N GLN A 43 -2.39 17.64 -2.22
CA GLN A 43 -2.11 18.90 -2.92
C GLN A 43 -2.64 18.95 -4.37
N GLY A 44 -3.36 17.92 -4.82
CA GLY A 44 -4.00 17.89 -6.13
C GLY A 44 -3.09 17.52 -7.30
N LEU A 45 -1.92 16.92 -7.06
CA LEU A 45 -1.01 16.51 -8.15
C LEU A 45 -1.52 15.30 -8.95
N GLY A 46 -2.53 14.59 -8.46
CA GLY A 46 -3.22 13.53 -9.20
C GLY A 46 -3.65 12.34 -8.34
N ILE A 47 -3.98 11.24 -9.01
CA ILE A 47 -4.49 10.01 -8.39
C ILE A 47 -3.32 9.17 -7.86
N VAL A 48 -3.53 8.50 -6.72
CA VAL A 48 -2.57 7.58 -6.11
C VAL A 48 -3.24 6.25 -5.75
N LEU A 49 -2.48 5.15 -5.84
CA LEU A 49 -2.85 3.84 -5.32
C LEU A 49 -1.93 3.53 -4.14
N LEU A 50 -2.47 3.55 -2.92
CA LEU A 50 -1.73 3.33 -1.67
C LEU A 50 -2.51 2.39 -0.74
N PRO A 51 -1.82 1.71 0.19
CA PRO A 51 -2.47 1.06 1.31
C PRO A 51 -3.36 2.03 2.09
N ASP A 52 -4.48 1.53 2.60
CA ASP A 52 -5.45 2.26 3.40
C ASP A 52 -4.83 2.95 4.62
N PHE A 53 -3.96 2.26 5.36
CA PHE A 53 -3.32 2.80 6.57
C PHE A 53 -2.46 4.05 6.32
N ILE A 54 -2.10 4.35 5.07
CA ILE A 54 -1.38 5.59 4.72
C ILE A 54 -2.34 6.77 4.53
N VAL A 55 -3.54 6.52 3.97
CA VAL A 55 -4.47 7.55 3.46
C VAL A 55 -5.78 7.66 4.24
N GLU A 56 -6.03 6.76 5.19
CA GLU A 56 -7.31 6.65 5.92
C GLU A 56 -7.68 7.98 6.60
N ARG A 57 -6.70 8.68 7.16
CA ARG A 57 -6.91 9.95 7.87
C ARG A 57 -7.38 11.05 6.93
N GLU A 58 -6.76 11.18 5.78
CA GLU A 58 -7.05 12.21 4.77
C GLU A 58 -8.40 11.92 4.09
N ILE A 59 -8.74 10.64 3.88
CA ILE A 59 -10.08 10.23 3.43
C ILE A 59 -11.14 10.62 4.47
N LYS A 60 -10.92 10.31 5.75
CA LYS A 60 -11.86 10.70 6.84
C LYS A 60 -12.05 12.20 6.96
N ARG A 61 -11.06 13.00 6.56
CA ARG A 61 -11.12 14.47 6.56
C ARG A 61 -11.75 15.07 5.30
N GLY A 62 -12.02 14.24 4.28
CA GLY A 62 -12.47 14.70 2.96
C GLY A 62 -11.38 15.39 2.14
N GLU A 63 -10.11 15.20 2.51
CA GLU A 63 -8.95 15.71 1.77
C GLU A 63 -8.59 14.78 0.59
N LEU A 64 -8.99 13.50 0.67
CA LEU A 64 -8.91 12.51 -0.40
C LEU A 64 -10.26 11.82 -0.60
N GLU A 65 -10.55 11.40 -1.83
CA GLU A 65 -11.77 10.68 -2.21
C GLU A 65 -11.43 9.37 -2.94
N ILE A 66 -12.20 8.32 -2.66
CA ILE A 66 -12.08 7.03 -3.34
C ILE A 66 -12.85 7.09 -4.67
N ILE A 67 -12.13 7.03 -5.79
CA ILE A 67 -12.71 7.20 -7.13
C ILE A 67 -13.06 5.88 -7.85
N LEU A 68 -12.54 4.74 -7.38
CA LEU A 68 -12.77 3.41 -7.98
C LEU A 68 -13.19 2.37 -6.91
N PRO A 69 -14.29 2.61 -6.16
CA PRO A 69 -14.65 1.78 -4.99
C PRO A 69 -14.95 0.31 -5.32
N ASN A 70 -15.29 -0.01 -6.58
CA ASN A 70 -15.60 -1.37 -7.02
C ASN A 70 -14.39 -2.12 -7.60
N HIS A 71 -13.22 -1.49 -7.66
CA HIS A 71 -12.00 -2.07 -8.22
C HIS A 71 -11.09 -2.53 -7.08
N GLN A 72 -10.92 -3.84 -6.94
CA GLN A 72 -10.11 -4.40 -5.87
C GLN A 72 -8.64 -4.39 -6.27
N SER A 73 -7.79 -3.68 -5.54
CA SER A 73 -6.34 -3.80 -5.70
C SER A 73 -5.82 -5.12 -5.09
N PRO A 74 -4.64 -5.62 -5.53
CA PRO A 74 -3.98 -6.74 -4.88
C PRO A 74 -3.85 -6.54 -3.38
N GLN A 75 -4.10 -7.60 -2.60
CA GLN A 75 -3.86 -7.57 -1.17
C GLN A 75 -2.37 -7.42 -0.89
N LEU A 76 -2.05 -6.59 0.12
CA LEU A 76 -0.70 -6.42 0.61
C LEU A 76 -0.45 -7.39 1.76
N THR A 77 0.59 -8.20 1.64
CA THR A 77 1.02 -9.09 2.72
C THR A 77 2.08 -8.39 3.57
N LEU A 78 1.79 -8.21 4.86
CA LEU A 78 2.78 -7.76 5.84
C LEU A 78 3.56 -8.97 6.38
N CYS A 79 4.89 -8.92 6.25
CA CYS A 79 5.77 -10.01 6.66
C CYS A 79 6.74 -9.55 7.76
N VAL A 80 6.91 -10.40 8.78
CA VAL A 80 8.01 -10.26 9.75
C VAL A 80 9.15 -11.16 9.29
N ILE A 81 10.29 -10.57 8.91
CA ILE A 81 11.45 -11.29 8.37
C ILE A 81 12.61 -11.20 9.37
N TYR A 82 13.18 -12.34 9.73
CA TYR A 82 14.37 -12.45 10.57
C TYR A 82 15.30 -13.56 10.04
N PRO A 83 16.62 -13.49 10.30
CA PRO A 83 17.56 -14.51 9.86
C PRO A 83 17.18 -15.90 10.39
N VAL A 84 17.40 -16.93 9.56
CA VAL A 84 17.25 -18.32 9.98
C VAL A 84 18.27 -18.58 11.08
N ASN A 85 17.78 -18.80 12.30
CA ASN A 85 18.62 -19.01 13.46
C ASN A 85 18.14 -20.27 14.19
N ARG A 86 19.07 -21.17 14.53
CA ARG A 86 18.75 -22.46 15.18
C ARG A 86 18.01 -22.27 16.50
N HIS A 87 18.25 -21.15 17.17
CA HIS A 87 17.54 -20.73 18.38
C HIS A 87 17.08 -19.27 18.21
N LEU A 88 15.83 -19.07 17.80
CA LEU A 88 15.22 -17.74 17.78
C LEU A 88 15.07 -17.22 19.21
N SER A 89 15.55 -16.01 19.48
CA SER A 89 15.48 -15.44 20.83
C SER A 89 14.03 -15.24 21.27
N THR A 90 13.75 -15.44 22.57
CA THR A 90 12.42 -15.20 23.15
C THR A 90 11.90 -13.78 22.91
N LYS A 91 12.80 -12.78 22.86
CA LYS A 91 12.42 -11.39 22.54
C LYS A 91 11.81 -11.27 21.15
N VAL A 92 12.40 -11.91 20.15
CA VAL A 92 11.89 -11.89 18.77
C VAL A 92 10.58 -12.66 18.67
N GLN A 93 10.46 -13.80 19.35
CA GLN A 93 9.21 -14.57 19.39
C GLN A 93 8.05 -13.75 19.97
N LEU A 94 8.25 -13.15 21.15
CA LEU A 94 7.24 -12.33 21.80
C LEU A 94 6.88 -11.08 20.98
N PHE A 95 7.88 -10.46 20.34
CA PHE A 95 7.63 -9.31 19.47
C PHE A 95 6.82 -9.68 18.22
N THR A 96 7.16 -10.80 17.56
CA THR A 96 6.38 -11.31 16.42
C THR A 96 4.95 -11.62 16.84
N GLN A 97 4.76 -12.30 17.98
CA GLN A 97 3.43 -12.58 18.51
C GLN A 97 2.64 -11.29 18.77
N PHE A 98 3.27 -10.29 19.41
CA PHE A 98 2.64 -9.00 19.65
C PHE A 98 2.22 -8.29 18.34
N LEU A 99 3.08 -8.29 17.32
CA LEU A 99 2.74 -7.73 16.01
C LEU A 99 1.59 -8.49 15.34
N GLN A 100 1.56 -9.81 15.43
CA GLN A 100 0.43 -10.60 14.94
C GLN A 100 -0.86 -10.19 15.65
N GLU A 101 -0.88 -10.08 16.97
CA GLU A 101 -2.07 -9.65 17.72
C GLU A 101 -2.53 -8.23 17.36
N CYS A 102 -1.62 -7.33 17.01
CA CYS A 102 -1.94 -5.94 16.65
C CYS A 102 -2.45 -5.77 15.21
N PHE A 103 -2.05 -6.67 14.30
CA PHE A 103 -2.26 -6.53 12.85
C PHE A 103 -2.96 -7.75 12.21
N SER A 104 -3.57 -8.64 13.01
CA SER A 104 -4.42 -9.77 12.54
C SER A 104 -5.87 -9.37 12.31
#